data_AF-A0A516Q296-F1
#
_entry.id   AF-A0A516Q296-F1
#
_cell.length_a   1.000
_cell.length_b   1.000
_cell.length_c   1.000
_cell.angle_alpha   90.00
_cell.angle_beta   90.00
_cell.angle_gamma   90.00
#
_symmetry.space_group_name_H-M   'P 1'
#
loop_
_entity.id
_entity.type
_entity.pdbx_description
1 polymer ?
#
loop_
_entity_poly.entity_id
_entity_poly.type
_entity_poly.pdbx_seq_one_letter_code
_entity_poly.pdbx_strand_id
1 'polypeptide(L)'
;MPTYTVRDGDGNTISEVAPNSLLRFLNDCSSYAELSRDDWPGRSVLARPSGEQWQVEIVNGTHRLVATTPNVDATLDVMRAWAESDGWWAEAFTWRPVS
;
A
#
# COMPACT_ATOMS: atom_id res chain seq x y z
N MET A 1 -8.39 -14.23 10.95
CA MET A 1 -7.78 -13.51 9.81
C MET A 1 -7.52 -12.09 10.26
N PRO A 2 -6.41 -11.46 9.84
CA PRO A 2 -6.17 -10.05 10.16
C PRO A 2 -7.30 -9.19 9.59
N THR A 3 -7.63 -8.11 10.29
CA THR A 3 -8.53 -7.08 9.77
C THR A 3 -7.67 -5.98 9.17
N TYR A 4 -8.07 -5.55 7.98
CA TYR A 4 -7.37 -4.53 7.21
C TYR A 4 -8.28 -3.34 7.03
N THR A 5 -7.69 -2.16 7.02
CA THR A 5 -8.38 -0.93 6.63
C THR A 5 -7.56 -0.26 5.56
N VAL A 6 -8.19 0.11 4.45
CA VAL A 6 -7.60 0.99 3.45
C VAL A 6 -8.31 2.33 3.52
N ARG A 7 -7.55 3.41 3.57
CA ARG A 7 -8.03 4.78 3.65
C ARG A 7 -7.39 5.63 2.57
N ASP A 8 -8.17 6.49 1.90
CA ASP A 8 -7.62 7.46 0.95
C ASP A 8 -7.43 8.86 1.58
N GLY A 9 -6.82 9.76 0.81
CA GLY A 9 -6.66 11.17 1.19
C GLY A 9 -7.95 11.99 1.25
N ASP A 10 -9.05 11.47 0.67
CA ASP A 10 -10.38 12.08 0.72
C ASP A 10 -11.17 11.62 1.97
N GLY A 11 -10.63 10.66 2.73
CA GLY A 11 -11.20 10.11 3.96
C GLY A 11 -12.14 8.92 3.74
N ASN A 12 -12.26 8.41 2.52
CA ASN A 12 -13.00 7.18 2.25
C ASN A 12 -12.24 5.98 2.83
N THR A 13 -12.99 4.98 3.29
CA THR A 13 -12.40 3.76 3.84
C THR A 13 -13.07 2.51 3.29
N ILE A 14 -12.28 1.46 3.11
CA ILE A 14 -12.76 0.11 2.85
C ILE A 14 -12.09 -0.85 3.84
N SER A 15 -12.85 -1.83 4.31
CA SER A 15 -12.34 -2.91 5.19
C SER A 15 -12.15 -4.22 4.43
N GLU A 16 -12.74 -4.33 3.24
CA GLU A 16 -12.65 -5.49 2.38
C GLU A 16 -11.51 -5.32 1.37
N VAL A 17 -10.39 -5.97 1.63
CA VAL A 17 -9.18 -5.91 0.79
C VAL A 17 -9.16 -7.06 -0.23
N ALA A 18 -10.31 -7.30 -0.86
CA ALA A 18 -10.39 -8.18 -2.02
C ALA A 18 -9.72 -7.48 -3.23
N PRO A 19 -9.09 -8.22 -4.16
CA PRO A 19 -8.36 -7.63 -5.30
C PRO A 19 -9.20 -6.61 -6.10
N ASN A 20 -10.45 -6.96 -6.41
CA ASN A 20 -11.34 -6.08 -7.18
C ASN A 20 -11.71 -4.80 -6.42
N SER A 21 -12.00 -4.92 -5.12
CA SER A 21 -12.37 -3.77 -4.27
C SER A 21 -11.19 -2.82 -4.10
N LEU A 22 -9.99 -3.36 -3.86
CA LEU A 22 -8.77 -2.57 -3.73
C LEU A 22 -8.34 -1.94 -5.06
N LEU A 23 -8.42 -2.67 -6.18
CA LEU A 23 -8.13 -2.13 -7.51
C LEU A 23 -9.06 -0.96 -7.86
N ARG A 24 -10.37 -1.09 -7.61
CA ARG A 24 -11.32 -0.01 -7.81
C ARG A 24 -10.97 1.20 -6.93
N PHE A 25 -10.69 0.95 -5.66
CA PHE A 25 -10.31 2.00 -4.70
C PHE A 25 -9.05 2.75 -5.14
N LEU A 26 -8.03 2.05 -5.65
CA LEU A 26 -6.81 2.66 -6.17
C LEU A 26 -7.05 3.45 -7.46
N ASN A 27 -7.94 3.00 -8.34
CA ASN A 27 -8.28 3.74 -9.57
C ASN A 27 -9.06 5.03 -9.27
N ASP A 28 -9.90 5.01 -8.24
CA ASP A 28 -10.69 6.18 -7.84
C ASP A 28 -9.87 7.14 -6.93
N CYS A 29 -8.71 6.70 -6.43
CA CYS A 29 -7.86 7.44 -5.51
C CYS A 29 -7.12 8.59 -6.21
N SER A 30 -7.36 9.81 -5.73
CA SER A 30 -6.79 11.05 -6.28
C SER A 30 -5.39 11.40 -5.76
N SER A 31 -5.04 10.93 -4.56
CA SER A 31 -3.89 11.46 -3.80
C SER A 31 -3.02 10.38 -3.16
N TYR A 32 -3.59 9.57 -2.27
CA TYR A 32 -2.92 8.40 -1.70
C TYR A 32 -3.94 7.39 -1.17
N ALA A 33 -3.54 6.14 -1.11
CA ALA A 33 -4.24 5.07 -0.41
C ALA A 33 -3.30 4.46 0.64
N GLU A 34 -3.72 4.42 1.89
CA GLU A 34 -3.00 3.83 3.01
C GLU A 34 -3.70 2.56 3.46
N LEU A 35 -2.99 1.42 3.43
CA LEU A 35 -3.45 0.16 3.98
C LEU A 35 -2.75 -0.08 5.31
N SER A 36 -3.55 -0.28 6.36
CA SER A 36 -3.11 -0.60 7.71
C SER A 36 -3.73 -1.91 8.20
N ARG A 37 -3.03 -2.54 9.14
CA ARG A 37 -3.47 -3.77 9.83
C ARG A 37 -3.72 -3.48 11.31
N ASP A 38 -4.86 -3.91 11.81
CA ASP A 38 -5.23 -3.65 13.21
C ASP A 38 -4.31 -4.37 14.20
N ASP A 39 -3.74 -5.50 13.80
CA ASP A 39 -2.81 -6.29 14.62
C ASP A 39 -1.35 -5.79 14.56
N TRP A 40 -1.03 -4.84 13.69
CA TRP A 40 0.30 -4.24 13.52
C TRP A 40 0.27 -2.71 13.72
N PRO A 41 0.05 -2.23 14.96
CA PRO A 41 -0.03 -0.80 15.22
C PRO A 41 1.27 -0.09 14.82
N GLY A 42 1.12 1.05 14.13
CA GLY A 42 2.25 1.85 13.63
C GLY A 42 2.92 1.28 12.38
N ARG A 43 2.30 0.29 11.72
CA ARG A 43 2.72 -0.17 10.38
C ARG A 43 1.64 0.06 9.34
N SER A 44 2.04 0.55 8.18
CA SER A 44 1.15 0.75 7.04
C SER A 44 1.92 0.69 5.72
N VAL A 45 1.19 0.52 4.63
CA VAL A 45 1.69 0.70 3.27
C VAL A 45 0.87 1.80 2.60
N LEU A 46 1.53 2.86 2.16
CA LEU A 46 0.93 3.95 1.41
C LEU A 46 1.27 3.81 -0.06
N ALA A 47 0.29 4.01 -0.94
CA ALA A 47 0.45 4.08 -2.37
C ALA A 47 0.01 5.47 -2.86
N ARG A 48 0.82 6.11 -3.70
CA ARG A 48 0.52 7.43 -4.29
C ARG A 48 0.68 7.38 -5.81
N PRO A 49 -0.29 7.86 -6.61
CA PRO A 49 -0.08 8.06 -8.03
C PRO A 49 1.04 9.09 -8.25
N SER A 50 1.94 8.81 -9.19
CA SER A 50 3.11 9.63 -9.51
C SER A 50 3.34 9.63 -11.02
N GLY A 51 2.51 10.37 -11.75
CA GLY A 51 2.53 10.40 -13.22
C GLY A 51 1.99 9.08 -13.79
N GLU A 52 2.78 8.44 -14.66
CA GLU A 52 2.45 7.12 -15.22
C GLU A 52 2.80 5.96 -14.27
N GLN A 53 3.45 6.25 -13.15
CA GLN A 53 3.91 5.29 -12.16
C GLN A 53 3.21 5.50 -10.83
N TRP A 54 3.48 4.59 -9.90
CA TRP A 54 3.02 4.68 -8.53
C TRP A 54 4.22 4.66 -7.59
N GLN A 55 4.12 5.42 -6.51
CA GLN A 55 5.07 5.38 -5.42
C GLN A 55 4.45 4.59 -4.27
N VAL A 56 5.19 3.63 -3.74
CA VAL A 56 4.77 2.85 -2.57
C VAL A 56 5.72 3.14 -1.42
N GLU A 57 5.18 3.46 -0.25
CA GLU A 57 5.89 3.77 0.98
C GLU A 57 5.45 2.78 2.07
N ILE A 58 6.38 1.99 2.58
CA ILE A 58 6.15 1.10 3.73
C ILE A 58 6.60 1.83 4.99
N VAL A 59 5.67 2.01 5.91
CA VAL A 59 5.90 2.56 7.24
C VAL A 59 5.97 1.39 8.23
N ASN A 60 7.06 1.31 8.97
CA ASN A 60 7.24 0.33 10.03
C ASN A 60 7.80 1.05 11.28
N GLY A 61 6.90 1.64 12.06
CA GLY A 61 7.27 2.50 13.18
C GLY A 61 8.02 3.74 12.71
N THR A 62 9.28 3.87 13.12
CA THR A 62 10.15 5.00 12.73
C THR A 62 10.84 4.79 11.39
N HIS A 63 10.79 3.59 10.81
CA HIS A 63 11.46 3.27 9.56
C HIS A 63 10.49 3.44 8.39
N ARG A 64 10.96 4.06 7.32
CA ARG A 64 10.21 4.27 6.09
C ARG A 64 11.02 3.84 4.89
N LEU A 65 10.40 3.05 4.03
CA LEU A 65 11.00 2.55 2.79
C LEU A 65 10.11 2.96 1.63
N VAL A 66 10.69 3.48 0.56
CA VAL A 66 9.98 3.88 -0.65
C VAL A 66 10.46 3.10 -1.87
N ALA A 67 9.53 2.70 -2.72
CA ALA A 67 9.78 2.10 -4.02
C ALA A 67 8.83 2.71 -5.07
N THR A 68 9.13 2.49 -6.34
CA THR A 68 8.28 2.86 -7.46
C THR A 68 7.77 1.61 -8.15
N THR A 69 6.47 1.56 -8.40
CA THR A 69 5.77 0.50 -9.14
C THR A 69 5.34 1.03 -10.51
N PRO A 70 5.36 0.19 -11.56
CA PRO A 70 5.12 0.65 -12.92
C PRO A 70 3.65 0.97 -13.22
N ASN A 71 2.70 0.42 -12.47
CA ASN A 71 1.27 0.59 -12.70
C ASN A 71 0.46 0.24 -11.43
N VAL A 72 -0.87 0.40 -11.51
CA VAL A 72 -1.79 0.11 -10.40
C VAL A 72 -1.82 -1.36 -10.02
N ASP A 73 -1.68 -2.30 -10.97
CA ASP A 73 -1.69 -3.74 -10.70
C ASP A 73 -0.47 -4.18 -9.88
N ALA A 74 0.72 -3.74 -10.26
CA ALA A 74 1.94 -4.00 -9.48
C ALA A 74 1.87 -3.36 -8.09
N THR A 75 1.20 -2.21 -7.97
CA THR A 75 0.96 -1.54 -6.68
C THR A 75 0.03 -2.34 -5.80
N LEU A 76 -1.06 -2.86 -6.39
CA LEU A 76 -2.01 -3.75 -5.73
C LEU A 76 -1.30 -4.98 -5.17
N ASP A 77 -0.46 -5.63 -5.98
CA ASP A 77 0.27 -6.82 -5.57
C ASP A 77 1.22 -6.54 -4.40
N VAL A 78 1.94 -5.41 -4.41
CA VAL A 78 2.80 -5.01 -3.28
C VAL A 78 2.00 -4.80 -2.01
N MET A 79 0.91 -4.04 -2.08
CA MET A 79 0.08 -3.75 -0.91
C MET A 79 -0.51 -5.03 -0.30
N ARG A 80 -0.94 -5.97 -1.14
CA ARG A 80 -1.45 -7.27 -0.72
C ARG A 80 -0.37 -8.16 -0.13
N ALA A 81 0.77 -8.31 -0.81
CA ALA A 81 1.88 -9.11 -0.30
C ALA A 81 2.37 -8.60 1.06
N TRP A 82 2.46 -7.28 1.24
CA TRP A 82 2.75 -6.69 2.54
C TRP A 82 1.69 -7.04 3.59
N ALA A 83 0.41 -6.88 3.24
CA ALA A 83 -0.70 -7.18 4.13
C ALA A 83 -0.74 -8.66 4.54
N GLU A 84 -0.40 -9.56 3.62
CA GLU A 84 -0.36 -11.01 3.82
C GLU A 84 0.94 -11.47 4.51
N SER A 85 1.89 -10.57 4.79
CA SER A 85 3.22 -10.88 5.32
C SER A 85 4.04 -11.80 4.42
N ASP A 86 3.78 -11.77 3.11
CA ASP A 86 4.55 -12.49 2.11
C ASP A 86 5.91 -11.79 1.90
N GLY A 87 7.02 -12.53 1.96
CA GLY A 87 8.36 -11.96 1.78
C GLY A 87 8.61 -11.36 0.40
N TRP A 88 7.77 -11.72 -0.59
CA TRP A 88 7.92 -11.29 -1.97
C TRP A 88 8.02 -9.77 -2.16
N TRP A 89 7.24 -8.96 -1.43
CA TRP A 89 7.27 -7.50 -1.59
C TRP A 89 8.65 -6.89 -1.28
N ALA A 90 9.38 -7.50 -0.35
CA ALA A 90 10.69 -7.01 0.08
C ALA A 90 11.76 -7.29 -0.97
N GLU A 91 11.60 -8.37 -1.74
CA GLU A 91 12.57 -8.84 -2.75
C GLU A 91 12.26 -8.31 -4.16
N ALA A 92 10.97 -8.11 -4.48
CA ALA A 92 10.52 -7.76 -5.82
C ALA A 92 10.88 -6.34 -6.27
N PHE A 93 11.23 -5.44 -5.34
CA PHE A 93 11.48 -4.03 -5.61
C PHE A 93 12.76 -3.52 -4.96
N THR A 94 13.36 -2.49 -5.57
CA THR A 94 14.48 -1.76 -4.97
C THR A 94 13.94 -0.68 -4.03
N TRP A 95 14.00 -0.96 -2.74
CA TRP A 95 13.56 -0.04 -1.68
C TRP A 95 14.64 0.98 -1.33
N ARG A 96 14.23 2.22 -1.10
CA ARG A 96 15.10 3.31 -0.64
C ARG A 96 14.63 3.78 0.74
N PRO A 97 15.52 3.89 1.74
CA PRO A 97 15.13 4.49 3.01
C PRO A 97 14.83 5.97 2.81
N VAL A 98 13.79 6.46 3.50
CA VAL A 98 13.46 7.90 3.56
C VAL A 98 13.51 8.36 5.00
N SER A 99 14.10 9.54 5.20
CA SER A 99 14.33 10.18 6.50
C SER A 99 13.19 11.10 6.89
#